data_AF-A0A1C6TUP4-F1
#
_entry.id   AF-A0A1C6TUP4-F1
#
_cell.length_a   1.000
_cell.length_b   1.000
_cell.length_c   1.000
_cell.angle_alpha   90.00
_cell.angle_beta   90.00
_cell.angle_gamma   90.00
#
_symmetry.space_group_name_H-M   'P 1'
#
loop_
_entity.id
_entity.type
_entity.pdbx_description
1 polymer ?
#
loop_
_entity_poly.entity_id
_entity_poly.type
_entity_poly.pdbx_seq_one_letter_code
_entity_poly.pdbx_strand_id
1 'polypeptide(L)'
;MRTVRRLVGAFAALTMVLGVLTATSTPVAAAEVIWLDSPAAGARINPGSVLVAGRLQGVDPGDTVSVSFTGSPDQEWIASPGPDGRWSVSVDIARVPDGVYQFSATVPSSFGGTGTASRLVYVDEVADDIVIDTPAAGATISTSGEEGIWFTGHVPDVGRTLEPGTYLAAHLDADRIRTTGPIARLGEDGTFRFAVPPRYLSNGPHRIGVGADCLIIYPNCPPGIATVDVVVALVPSVRVTNPTAGEVFDSPSRTPVGITVDNPGPADAVTATIDNRIPVRFGSPMTVNATRTLWWGSPDVDSLQLPEGLHTLQATASVRGRTVVLPDVRFVVDFAAPTSASVSVPAVVQLSKSVAVSWTGVDNVAVANFDVRYRTSSASSGLSGYVYPAALQRTSARKTTLAATAGVLYCFSVRARDHANRTTAWSAEKCTATPYDDRWLAVSAGSARRTSGSYYRGTYTKLAAKGKASHAVTGRRFGIVAYTCPTCGQVTVSIGNATIGKLNLKRATSGRVLLWLPTQAQLRGTMVIKSTSSRTVIIDGVVVLR
;
A
#
# COMPACT_ATOMS: atom_id res chain seq x y z
N MET A 1 -5.42 0.71 36.53
CA MET A 1 -4.42 0.34 37.56
C MET A 1 -3.62 1.58 37.91
N ARG A 2 -3.62 1.95 39.20
CA ARG A 2 -2.76 2.93 39.88
C ARG A 2 -2.93 4.41 39.52
N THR A 3 -2.79 5.40 40.40
CA THR A 3 -2.99 5.56 41.85
C THR A 3 -2.95 7.08 42.04
N VAL A 4 -3.93 7.63 42.77
CA VAL A 4 -3.99 9.01 43.24
C VAL A 4 -2.90 9.28 44.28
N ARG A 5 -2.27 10.47 44.28
CA ARG A 5 -1.73 11.09 45.51
C ARG A 5 -1.43 12.58 45.30
N ARG A 6 -2.24 13.45 45.92
CA ARG A 6 -1.81 14.31 47.03
C ARG A 6 -3.02 15.01 47.67
N LEU A 7 -3.39 14.50 48.85
CA LEU A 7 -3.99 15.26 49.95
C LEU A 7 -2.96 16.24 50.52
N VAL A 8 -3.41 17.37 51.09
CA VAL A 8 -3.48 17.71 52.54
C VAL A 8 -4.35 18.99 52.57
N GLY A 9 -5.51 19.09 53.23
CA GLY A 9 -5.83 18.88 54.66
C GLY A 9 -5.99 20.26 55.33
N ALA A 10 -6.87 20.58 56.28
CA ALA A 10 -7.86 19.84 57.06
C ALA A 10 -8.67 20.87 57.92
N PHE A 11 -9.57 20.34 58.78
CA PHE A 11 -10.43 20.94 59.84
C PHE A 11 -11.90 21.16 59.43
N ALA A 12 -12.83 20.20 59.67
CA ALA A 12 -13.43 19.70 60.94
C ALA A 12 -14.33 20.78 61.61
N ALA A 13 -15.65 20.76 61.41
CA ALA A 13 -16.70 19.97 62.10
C ALA A 13 -17.06 20.46 63.51
N LEU A 14 -18.28 21.01 63.68
CA LEU A 14 -19.08 20.80 64.89
C LEU A 14 -20.58 21.00 64.64
N THR A 15 -21.35 20.10 65.24
CA THR A 15 -22.79 19.87 65.14
C THR A 15 -23.60 20.75 66.11
N MET A 16 -24.67 21.38 65.59
CA MET A 16 -26.01 21.63 66.17
C MET A 16 -26.18 21.95 67.66
N VAL A 17 -26.73 23.13 68.02
CA VAL A 17 -27.87 23.29 68.96
C VAL A 17 -28.71 24.53 68.55
N LEU A 18 -30.02 24.35 68.62
CA LEU A 18 -31.14 25.25 68.34
C LEU A 18 -31.15 26.53 69.21
N GLY A 19 -31.46 27.67 68.59
CA GLY A 19 -31.82 28.90 69.29
C GLY A 19 -32.45 29.89 68.31
N VAL A 20 -33.78 29.90 68.22
CA VAL A 20 -34.52 30.91 67.45
C VAL A 20 -34.36 32.25 68.17
N LEU A 21 -33.58 33.16 67.58
CA LEU A 21 -33.70 34.60 67.80
C LEU A 21 -33.86 35.25 66.43
N THR A 22 -35.05 35.77 66.16
CA THR A 22 -35.34 36.60 64.99
C THR A 22 -34.63 37.94 65.13
N ALA A 23 -33.56 38.15 64.37
CA ALA A 23 -32.99 39.47 64.11
C ALA A 23 -33.08 39.74 62.61
N THR A 24 -33.92 40.71 62.28
CA THR A 24 -34.13 41.28 60.95
C THR A 24 -32.83 41.88 60.41
N SER A 25 -32.16 41.17 59.50
CA SER A 25 -31.29 41.81 58.52
C SER A 25 -32.11 41.93 57.23
N THR A 26 -32.38 43.16 56.80
CA THR A 26 -32.92 43.39 55.46
C THR A 26 -31.90 42.87 54.46
N PRO A 27 -32.24 41.98 53.52
CA PRO A 27 -31.37 41.73 52.39
C PRO A 27 -31.26 43.04 51.61
N VAL A 28 -30.05 43.59 51.48
CA VAL A 28 -29.78 44.58 50.43
C VAL A 28 -29.92 43.81 49.12
N ALA A 29 -31.02 44.07 48.40
CA ALA A 29 -31.26 43.50 47.09
C ALA A 29 -30.11 43.91 46.15
N ALA A 30 -29.51 42.95 45.46
CA ALA A 30 -28.44 43.22 44.49
C ALA A 30 -29.04 43.87 43.25
N ALA A 31 -28.41 44.94 42.75
CA ALA A 31 -28.74 45.54 41.46
C ALA A 31 -28.66 44.48 40.35
N GLU A 32 -29.50 44.64 39.33
CA GLU A 32 -29.56 43.75 38.16
C GLU A 32 -28.18 43.67 37.47
N VAL A 33 -27.75 42.45 37.11
CA VAL A 33 -26.40 42.22 36.55
C VAL A 33 -26.46 42.31 35.03
N ILE A 34 -25.77 43.30 34.47
CA ILE A 34 -25.65 43.52 33.03
C ILE A 34 -24.22 43.19 32.54
N TRP A 35 -24.12 42.59 31.35
CA TRP A 35 -22.87 42.34 30.66
C TRP A 35 -22.89 42.99 29.29
N LEU A 36 -21.74 43.55 28.88
CA LEU A 36 -21.47 44.00 27.52
C LEU A 36 -20.54 42.96 26.86
N ASP A 37 -21.12 42.18 25.94
CA ASP A 37 -20.47 41.06 25.25
C ASP A 37 -19.85 41.50 23.91
N SER A 38 -20.38 42.55 23.27
CA SER A 38 -19.85 43.11 22.03
C SER A 38 -20.05 44.64 21.97
N PRO A 39 -19.05 45.40 21.50
CA PRO A 39 -17.71 44.95 21.08
C PRO A 39 -16.84 44.44 22.26
N ALA A 40 -15.82 43.64 21.94
CA ALA A 40 -14.87 43.14 22.94
C ALA A 40 -14.07 44.29 23.57
N ALA A 41 -13.59 44.11 24.80
CA ALA A 41 -12.74 45.09 25.47
C ALA A 41 -11.47 45.34 24.64
N GLY A 42 -11.20 46.60 24.27
CA GLY A 42 -10.05 47.00 23.47
C GLY A 42 -10.22 46.75 21.96
N ALA A 43 -11.42 46.42 21.48
CA ALA A 43 -11.65 46.24 20.05
C ALA A 43 -11.36 47.51 19.25
N ARG A 44 -10.73 47.35 18.08
CA ARG A 44 -10.64 48.39 17.04
C ARG A 44 -11.88 48.30 16.13
N ILE A 45 -12.54 49.42 15.86
CA ILE A 45 -13.78 49.50 15.07
C ILE A 45 -13.70 50.67 14.07
N ASN A 46 -14.32 50.51 12.89
CA ASN A 46 -14.39 51.61 11.92
C ASN A 46 -15.54 52.58 12.22
N PRO A 47 -15.47 53.83 11.75
CA PRO A 47 -16.63 54.70 11.66
C PRO A 47 -17.76 54.02 10.86
N GLY A 48 -18.96 53.96 11.44
CA GLY A 48 -20.13 53.34 10.82
C GLY A 48 -21.12 52.80 11.86
N SER A 49 -21.98 51.88 11.44
CA SER A 49 -22.95 51.23 12.34
C SER A 49 -22.30 50.06 13.10
N VAL A 50 -22.30 50.11 14.42
CA VAL A 50 -21.71 49.12 15.33
C VAL A 50 -22.83 48.42 16.11
N LEU A 51 -22.87 47.09 16.08
CA LEU A 51 -23.78 46.33 16.92
C LEU A 51 -23.21 46.24 18.35
N VAL A 52 -23.89 46.86 19.30
CA VAL A 52 -23.59 46.74 20.73
C VAL A 52 -24.54 45.71 21.33
N ALA A 53 -24.01 44.67 21.97
CA ALA A 53 -24.81 43.57 22.46
C ALA A 53 -24.30 43.03 23.80
N GLY A 54 -25.20 42.35 24.51
CA GLY A 54 -24.89 41.85 25.84
C GLY A 54 -25.94 40.92 26.41
N ARG A 55 -25.79 40.68 27.70
CA ARG A 55 -26.71 39.88 28.50
C ARG A 55 -27.20 40.66 29.71
N LEU A 56 -28.34 40.27 30.22
CA LEU A 56 -28.99 40.81 31.40
C LEU A 56 -29.52 39.64 32.22
N GLN A 57 -29.25 39.63 33.52
CA GLN A 57 -29.72 38.60 34.45
C GLN A 57 -30.78 39.19 35.37
N GLY A 58 -31.96 38.57 35.36
CA GLY A 58 -33.12 39.01 36.15
C GLY A 58 -34.15 39.80 35.36
N VAL A 59 -34.26 39.58 34.05
CA VAL A 59 -35.16 40.32 33.15
C VAL A 59 -36.61 40.30 33.62
N ASP A 60 -37.15 41.48 33.88
CA ASP A 60 -38.56 41.75 34.10
C ASP A 60 -39.24 42.24 32.79
N PRO A 61 -40.54 41.94 32.57
CA PRO A 61 -41.24 42.42 31.38
C PRO A 61 -41.27 43.95 31.31
N GLY A 62 -40.61 44.51 30.30
CA GLY A 62 -40.56 45.95 30.06
C GLY A 62 -39.20 46.60 30.35
N ASP A 63 -38.20 45.82 30.77
CA ASP A 63 -36.85 46.35 31.00
C ASP A 63 -36.24 46.97 29.73
N THR A 64 -35.44 48.01 29.95
CA THR A 64 -34.73 48.73 28.90
C THR A 64 -33.26 48.91 29.29
N VAL A 65 -32.38 48.59 28.36
CA VAL A 65 -30.93 48.82 28.49
C VAL A 65 -30.60 50.10 27.73
N SER A 66 -30.14 51.09 28.47
CA SER A 66 -29.59 52.33 27.94
C SER A 66 -28.12 52.14 27.58
N VAL A 67 -27.75 52.39 26.33
CA VAL A 67 -26.38 52.35 25.83
C VAL A 67 -25.92 53.78 25.52
N SER A 68 -24.76 54.15 26.04
CA SER A 68 -24.08 55.42 25.76
C SER A 68 -22.69 55.17 25.18
N PHE A 69 -22.20 56.12 24.40
CA PHE A 69 -20.90 56.07 23.76
C PHE A 69 -20.17 57.40 23.94
N THR A 70 -18.95 57.38 24.47
CA THR A 70 -18.22 58.64 24.77
C THR A 70 -17.87 59.46 23.52
N GLY A 71 -17.88 58.86 22.33
CA GLY A 71 -17.66 59.57 21.06
C GLY A 71 -18.90 60.30 20.53
N SER A 72 -20.08 60.08 21.13
CA SER A 72 -21.31 60.81 20.83
C SER A 72 -22.09 61.02 22.14
N PRO A 73 -21.59 61.90 23.03
CA PRO A 73 -22.09 62.03 24.41
C PRO A 73 -23.55 62.53 24.50
N ASP A 74 -24.07 63.15 23.44
CA ASP A 74 -25.43 63.68 23.38
C ASP A 74 -26.44 62.66 22.83
N GLN A 75 -26.00 61.42 22.54
CA GLN A 75 -26.85 60.36 22.01
C GLN A 75 -26.89 59.16 22.95
N GLU A 76 -28.09 58.62 23.11
CA GLU A 76 -28.36 57.42 23.90
C GLU A 76 -29.20 56.47 23.05
N TRP A 77 -28.87 55.18 23.11
CA TRP A 77 -29.55 54.13 22.37
C TRP A 77 -30.22 53.16 23.34
N ILE A 78 -31.46 52.77 23.04
CA ILE A 78 -32.24 51.89 23.91
C ILE A 78 -32.38 50.51 23.28
N ALA A 79 -32.05 49.47 24.06
CA ALA A 79 -32.29 48.08 23.70
C ALA A 79 -33.32 47.45 24.64
N SER A 80 -34.19 46.60 24.11
CA SER A 80 -35.10 45.78 24.92
C SER A 80 -34.54 44.35 25.02
N PRO A 81 -34.21 43.86 26.23
CA PRO A 81 -33.79 42.47 26.43
C PRO A 81 -34.88 41.47 26.03
N GLY A 82 -34.48 40.38 25.38
CA GLY A 82 -35.34 39.24 25.12
C GLY A 82 -35.61 38.41 26.38
N PRO A 83 -36.57 37.47 26.36
CA PRO A 83 -36.86 36.57 27.48
C PRO A 83 -35.66 35.70 27.92
N ASP A 84 -34.65 35.57 27.07
CA ASP A 84 -33.40 34.85 27.33
C ASP A 84 -32.29 35.74 27.91
N GLY A 85 -32.60 37.01 28.20
CA GLY A 85 -31.65 37.99 28.74
C GLY A 85 -30.73 38.61 27.71
N ARG A 86 -30.88 38.31 26.41
CA ARG A 86 -30.02 38.91 25.37
C ARG A 86 -30.57 40.24 24.92
N TRP A 87 -29.71 41.23 24.75
CA TRP A 87 -30.06 42.53 24.20
C TRP A 87 -29.03 42.95 23.16
N SER A 88 -29.47 43.76 22.19
CA SER A 88 -28.60 44.36 21.20
C SER A 88 -29.18 45.64 20.64
N VAL A 89 -28.34 46.60 20.30
CA VAL A 89 -28.71 47.84 19.61
C VAL A 89 -27.64 48.26 18.62
N SER A 90 -28.06 48.86 17.52
CA SER A 90 -27.16 49.40 16.49
C SER A 90 -26.83 50.85 16.84
N VAL A 91 -25.54 51.14 17.02
CA VAL A 91 -25.01 52.45 17.36
C VAL A 91 -24.26 53.02 16.16
N ASP A 92 -24.68 54.18 15.66
CA ASP A 92 -24.02 54.84 14.54
C ASP A 92 -22.88 55.75 15.04
N ILE A 93 -21.66 55.43 14.63
CA ILE A 93 -20.44 56.19 14.93
C ILE A 93 -19.74 56.70 13.65
N ALA A 94 -20.46 56.82 12.53
CA ALA A 94 -19.89 57.20 11.23
C ALA A 94 -19.16 58.55 11.20
N ARG A 95 -19.39 59.42 12.19
CA ARG A 95 -18.77 60.77 12.29
C ARG A 95 -17.81 60.91 13.47
N VAL A 96 -17.45 59.80 14.10
CA VAL A 96 -16.54 59.79 15.25
C VAL A 96 -15.11 59.69 14.73
N PRO A 97 -14.22 60.64 15.05
CA PRO A 97 -12.81 60.58 14.65
C PRO A 97 -12.08 59.39 15.25
N ASP A 98 -10.88 59.11 14.74
CA ASP A 98 -9.98 58.12 15.33
C ASP A 98 -9.65 58.49 16.79
N GLY A 99 -9.66 57.49 17.68
CA GLY A 99 -9.41 57.72 19.10
C GLY A 99 -9.86 56.57 20.01
N VAL A 100 -9.64 56.73 21.32
CA VAL A 100 -10.09 55.78 22.34
C VAL A 100 -11.43 56.23 22.90
N TYR A 101 -12.43 55.35 22.85
CA TYR A 101 -13.79 55.61 23.30
C TYR A 101 -14.31 54.50 24.20
N GLN A 102 -15.45 54.72 24.85
CA GLN A 102 -16.05 53.78 25.78
C GLN A 102 -17.53 53.61 25.46
N PHE A 103 -17.98 52.36 25.32
CA PHE A 103 -19.39 52.00 25.41
C PHE A 103 -19.75 51.73 26.87
N SER A 104 -20.89 52.24 27.31
CA SER A 104 -21.48 51.92 28.62
C SER A 104 -22.93 51.52 28.46
N ALA A 105 -23.31 50.38 29.00
CA ALA A 105 -24.67 49.89 29.06
C ALA A 105 -25.17 49.94 30.51
N THR A 106 -26.35 50.51 30.72
CA THR A 106 -26.97 50.68 32.03
C THR A 106 -28.41 50.19 32.04
N VAL A 107 -28.83 49.59 33.14
CA VAL A 107 -30.20 49.12 33.36
C VAL A 107 -30.72 49.61 34.72
N PRO A 108 -31.92 50.21 34.80
CA PRO A 108 -32.55 50.53 36.08
C PRO A 108 -33.03 49.25 36.78
N SER A 109 -32.69 49.08 38.06
CA SER A 109 -33.15 47.90 38.81
C SER A 109 -34.52 48.15 39.44
N SER A 110 -35.43 47.15 39.34
CA SER A 110 -36.73 47.13 40.03
C SER A 110 -36.62 47.15 41.57
N PHE A 111 -35.41 46.95 42.11
CA PHE A 111 -35.11 46.97 43.55
C PHE A 111 -34.34 48.22 44.03
N GLY A 112 -34.12 49.20 43.13
CA GLY A 112 -33.40 50.46 43.41
C GLY A 112 -31.92 50.41 43.06
N GLY A 113 -31.44 51.40 42.30
CA GLY A 113 -30.07 51.50 41.77
C GLY A 113 -29.99 51.23 40.25
N THR A 114 -28.78 51.31 39.68
CA THR A 114 -28.51 51.02 38.26
C THR A 114 -27.40 49.99 38.12
N GLY A 115 -27.65 48.94 37.32
CA GLY A 115 -26.59 48.03 36.86
C GLY A 115 -25.81 48.71 35.73
N THR A 116 -24.48 48.60 35.72
CA THR A 116 -23.62 49.23 34.69
C THR A 116 -22.54 48.26 34.19
N ALA A 117 -22.35 48.19 32.88
CA ALA A 117 -21.22 47.52 32.25
C ALA A 117 -20.59 48.42 31.18
N SER A 118 -19.28 48.59 31.21
CA SER A 118 -18.57 49.42 30.25
C SER A 118 -17.38 48.71 29.60
N ARG A 119 -17.02 49.13 28.39
CA ARG A 119 -15.88 48.61 27.60
C ARG A 119 -15.21 49.74 26.82
N LEU A 120 -13.87 49.77 26.86
CA LEU A 120 -13.05 50.62 25.99
C LEU A 120 -12.96 50.02 24.58
N VAL A 121 -12.93 50.88 23.56
CA VAL A 121 -12.75 50.56 22.15
C VAL A 121 -11.85 51.63 21.50
N TYR A 122 -11.29 51.31 20.34
CA TYR A 122 -10.51 52.23 19.53
C TYR A 122 -11.23 52.44 18.20
N VAL A 123 -11.57 53.68 17.85
CA VAL A 123 -12.01 54.02 16.49
C VAL A 123 -10.75 54.30 15.68
N ASP A 124 -10.59 53.61 14.55
CA ASP A 124 -9.38 53.67 13.71
C ASP A 124 -9.75 53.39 12.24
N GLU A 125 -9.56 54.36 11.34
CA GLU A 125 -9.87 54.24 9.91
C GLU A 125 -8.74 53.62 9.06
N VAL A 126 -7.62 53.17 9.65
CA VAL A 126 -6.48 52.64 8.88
C VAL A 126 -6.77 51.23 8.33
N ALA A 127 -6.77 51.10 7.01
CA ALA A 127 -6.83 49.80 6.34
C ALA A 127 -5.55 48.98 6.60
N ASP A 128 -5.70 47.68 6.86
CA ASP A 128 -4.55 46.79 7.04
C ASP A 128 -3.76 46.64 5.72
N ASP A 129 -2.49 47.02 5.72
CA ASP A 129 -1.59 46.82 4.57
C ASP A 129 -1.05 45.38 4.58
N ILE A 130 -1.79 44.47 3.94
CA ILE A 130 -1.36 43.08 3.74
C ILE A 130 -0.73 42.96 2.35
N VAL A 131 0.43 42.31 2.25
CA VAL A 131 1.15 42.11 0.99
C VAL A 131 1.34 40.61 0.72
N ILE A 132 1.12 40.18 -0.53
CA ILE A 132 1.50 38.84 -1.01
C ILE A 132 2.81 38.98 -1.79
N ASP A 133 3.87 38.33 -1.31
CA ASP A 133 5.23 38.42 -1.86
C ASP A 133 5.48 37.38 -2.95
N THR A 134 5.03 36.15 -2.71
CA THR A 134 5.21 35.04 -3.65
C THR A 134 3.94 34.23 -3.77
N PRO A 135 3.62 33.73 -4.98
CA PRO A 135 4.27 33.99 -6.27
C PRO A 135 4.01 35.42 -6.78
N ALA A 136 4.88 35.93 -7.67
CA ALA A 136 4.72 37.25 -8.25
C ALA A 136 3.42 37.36 -9.08
N ALA A 137 2.85 38.57 -9.16
CA ALA A 137 1.67 38.83 -9.98
C ALA A 137 1.89 38.42 -11.46
N GLY A 138 0.96 37.68 -12.02
CA GLY A 138 1.03 37.13 -13.39
C GLY A 138 1.91 35.90 -13.55
N ALA A 139 2.50 35.37 -12.46
CA ALA A 139 3.34 34.17 -12.55
C ALA A 139 2.55 32.97 -13.08
N THR A 140 3.20 32.19 -13.95
CA THR A 140 2.70 30.88 -14.39
C THR A 140 3.24 29.80 -13.48
N ILE A 141 2.34 29.05 -12.83
CA ILE A 141 2.69 28.07 -11.78
C ILE A 141 2.31 26.67 -12.26
N SER A 142 3.26 25.73 -12.17
CA SER A 142 3.02 24.32 -12.44
C SER A 142 2.71 23.56 -11.16
N THR A 143 1.57 22.87 -11.10
CA THR A 143 1.26 21.95 -9.99
C THR A 143 1.62 20.52 -10.40
N SER A 144 2.82 20.07 -10.05
CA SER A 144 3.24 18.68 -10.28
C SER A 144 3.26 17.84 -9.01
N GLY A 145 2.56 18.26 -7.93
CA GLY A 145 2.59 17.57 -6.62
C GLY A 145 1.29 17.70 -5.82
N GLU A 146 1.10 16.77 -4.87
CA GLU A 146 -0.09 16.67 -4.00
C GLU A 146 -0.14 17.74 -2.88
N GLU A 147 0.93 18.51 -2.66
CA GLU A 147 1.07 19.40 -1.49
C GLU A 147 0.46 20.81 -1.64
N GLY A 148 -0.13 21.17 -2.79
CA GLY A 148 -0.72 22.50 -3.02
C GLY A 148 0.28 23.57 -3.45
N ILE A 149 -0.24 24.74 -3.83
CA ILE A 149 0.58 25.91 -4.19
C ILE A 149 0.79 26.77 -2.95
N TRP A 150 2.05 27.03 -2.62
CA TRP A 150 2.43 27.89 -1.50
C TRP A 150 2.41 29.36 -1.88
N PHE A 151 1.84 30.16 -1.00
CA PHE A 151 1.85 31.62 -1.03
C PHE A 151 2.52 32.12 0.24
N THR A 152 3.33 33.17 0.10
CA THR A 152 3.96 33.88 1.22
C THR A 152 3.64 35.36 1.13
N GLY A 153 3.60 36.02 2.28
CA GLY A 153 3.38 37.45 2.34
C GLY A 153 3.83 38.02 3.68
N HIS A 154 3.67 39.32 3.82
CA HIS A 154 3.97 40.03 5.06
C HIS A 154 2.99 41.19 5.32
N VAL A 155 3.02 41.68 6.56
CA VAL A 155 2.34 42.89 7.03
C VAL A 155 3.43 43.87 7.47
N PRO A 156 3.66 44.99 6.75
CA PRO A 156 4.77 45.91 7.02
C PRO A 156 4.78 46.50 8.44
N ASP A 157 3.59 46.79 8.99
CA ASP A 157 3.41 47.40 10.32
C ASP A 157 2.75 46.42 11.32
N VAL A 158 3.30 45.21 11.44
CA VAL A 158 2.81 44.20 12.40
C VAL A 158 2.79 44.75 13.85
N GLY A 159 1.69 44.54 14.56
CA GLY A 159 1.44 45.09 15.91
C GLY A 159 0.84 46.49 15.94
N ARG A 160 0.74 47.17 14.80
CA ARG A 160 -0.01 48.44 14.66
C ARG A 160 -1.37 48.24 14.00
N THR A 161 -1.40 47.47 12.91
CA THR A 161 -2.59 47.13 12.12
C THR A 161 -3.15 45.75 12.50
N LEU A 162 -2.30 44.71 12.44
CA LEU A 162 -2.63 43.34 12.86
C LEU A 162 -1.65 42.80 13.91
N GLU A 163 -2.19 42.22 14.98
CA GLU A 163 -1.38 41.60 16.03
C GLU A 163 -0.76 40.26 15.58
N PRO A 164 0.47 39.94 16.02
CA PRO A 164 1.04 38.61 15.88
C PRO A 164 0.10 37.52 16.39
N GLY A 165 0.01 36.42 15.64
CA GLY A 165 -0.89 35.32 15.95
C GLY A 165 -2.33 35.51 15.47
N THR A 166 -2.64 36.62 14.80
CA THR A 166 -3.89 36.77 14.03
C THR A 166 -4.02 35.67 12.98
N TYR A 167 -5.24 35.15 12.83
CA TYR A 167 -5.59 34.18 11.79
C TYR A 167 -5.98 34.89 10.50
N LEU A 168 -5.47 34.39 9.37
CA LEU A 168 -5.78 34.90 8.03
C LEU A 168 -6.60 33.87 7.24
N ALA A 169 -7.61 34.37 6.52
CA ALA A 169 -8.45 33.61 5.62
C ALA A 169 -8.02 33.86 4.16
N ALA A 170 -7.97 32.80 3.35
CA ALA A 170 -7.67 32.90 1.93
C ALA A 170 -8.93 32.77 1.06
N HIS A 171 -8.93 33.50 -0.05
CA HIS A 171 -9.99 33.56 -1.06
C HIS A 171 -9.43 33.10 -2.41
N LEU A 172 -10.28 32.48 -3.22
CA LEU A 172 -10.01 32.06 -4.59
C LEU A 172 -11.15 32.55 -5.48
N ASP A 173 -10.85 33.36 -6.50
CA ASP A 173 -11.82 33.86 -7.48
C ASP A 173 -13.08 34.49 -6.86
N ALA A 174 -12.87 35.31 -5.81
CA ALA A 174 -13.88 35.93 -4.96
C ALA A 174 -14.66 34.99 -4.02
N ASP A 175 -14.53 33.67 -4.17
CA ASP A 175 -15.09 32.69 -3.24
C ASP A 175 -14.13 32.37 -2.09
N ARG A 176 -14.66 32.23 -0.88
CA ARG A 176 -13.87 31.79 0.27
C ARG A 176 -13.48 30.32 0.08
N ILE A 177 -12.20 30.00 0.22
CA ILE A 177 -11.77 28.60 0.30
C ILE A 177 -12.32 28.03 1.61
N ARG A 178 -13.38 27.22 1.54
CA ARG A 178 -13.99 26.57 2.71
C ARG A 178 -13.10 25.43 3.19
N THR A 179 -12.12 25.76 4.02
CA THR A 179 -11.45 24.81 4.92
C THR A 179 -12.10 24.89 6.30
N THR A 180 -12.20 23.77 7.00
CA THR A 180 -12.61 23.73 8.42
C THR A 180 -11.51 24.39 9.27
N GLY A 181 -11.50 25.72 9.32
CA GLY A 181 -10.55 26.53 10.09
C GLY A 181 -9.70 27.50 9.24
N PRO A 182 -8.92 28.37 9.90
CA PRO A 182 -8.08 29.37 9.27
C PRO A 182 -6.90 28.76 8.50
N ILE A 183 -6.48 29.41 7.41
CA ILE A 183 -5.51 28.85 6.44
C ILE A 183 -4.08 29.32 6.73
N ALA A 184 -3.90 30.47 7.38
CA ALA A 184 -2.61 30.99 7.82
C ALA A 184 -2.65 31.59 9.24
N ARG A 185 -1.47 31.70 9.87
CA ARG A 185 -1.23 32.51 11.08
C ARG A 185 -0.15 33.55 10.78
N LEU A 186 -0.35 34.77 11.26
CA LEU A 186 0.64 35.85 11.21
C LEU A 186 1.74 35.60 12.26
N GLY A 187 3.00 35.62 11.83
CA GLY A 187 4.17 35.48 12.69
C GLY A 187 4.48 36.74 13.49
N GLU A 188 5.37 36.62 14.49
CA GLU A 188 5.89 37.76 15.26
C GLU A 188 6.74 38.71 14.39
N ASP A 189 7.31 38.20 13.30
CA ASP A 189 8.08 38.94 12.30
C ASP A 189 7.19 39.59 11.22
N GLY A 190 5.87 39.49 11.35
CA GLY A 190 4.92 40.02 10.37
C GLY A 190 4.76 39.17 9.12
N THR A 191 5.39 38.00 9.03
CA THR A 191 5.27 37.12 7.85
C THR A 191 4.13 36.11 8.00
N PHE A 192 3.59 35.66 6.87
CA PHE A 192 2.63 34.57 6.84
C PHE A 192 2.86 33.68 5.60
N ARG A 193 2.35 32.45 5.69
CA ARG A 193 2.32 31.52 4.56
C ARG A 193 1.06 30.68 4.58
N PHE A 194 0.55 30.37 3.39
CA PHE A 194 -0.58 29.46 3.23
C PHE A 194 -0.42 28.62 1.97
N ALA A 195 -1.08 27.46 1.94
CA ALA A 195 -1.15 26.61 0.76
C ALA A 195 -2.57 26.60 0.22
N VAL A 196 -2.71 26.77 -1.10
CA VAL A 196 -3.97 26.52 -1.81
C VAL A 196 -3.93 25.08 -2.34
N PRO A 197 -4.78 24.16 -1.83
CA PRO A 197 -4.77 22.78 -2.28
C PRO A 197 -5.10 22.64 -3.77
N PRO A 198 -4.48 21.70 -4.52
CA PRO A 198 -4.65 21.61 -5.97
C PRO A 198 -6.09 21.31 -6.39
N ARG A 199 -6.87 20.64 -5.52
CA ARG A 199 -8.28 20.32 -5.75
C ARG A 199 -9.19 21.53 -5.94
N TYR A 200 -8.79 22.72 -5.50
CA TYR A 200 -9.54 23.96 -5.68
C TYR A 200 -9.11 24.72 -6.94
N LEU A 201 -7.96 24.36 -7.52
CA LEU A 201 -7.38 25.07 -8.65
C LEU A 201 -7.73 24.34 -9.94
N SER A 202 -8.11 25.12 -10.95
CA SER A 202 -8.29 24.65 -12.30
C SER A 202 -7.19 25.21 -13.20
N ASN A 203 -7.11 24.77 -14.45
CA ASN A 203 -6.12 25.33 -15.36
C ASN A 203 -6.63 26.67 -15.92
N GLY A 204 -5.87 27.74 -15.71
CA GLY A 204 -6.27 29.08 -16.15
C GLY A 204 -5.88 30.18 -15.17
N PRO A 205 -6.37 31.41 -15.42
CA PRO A 205 -6.16 32.54 -14.51
C PRO A 205 -6.96 32.32 -13.22
N HIS A 206 -6.33 32.62 -12.10
CA HIS A 206 -6.94 32.58 -10.77
C HIS A 206 -6.55 33.84 -9.99
N ARG A 207 -7.50 34.42 -9.27
CA ARG A 207 -7.28 35.51 -8.33
C ARG A 207 -7.24 34.96 -6.92
N ILE A 208 -6.10 35.10 -6.24
CA ILE A 208 -5.90 34.63 -4.87
C ILE A 208 -5.94 35.82 -3.94
N GLY A 209 -6.78 35.76 -2.91
CA GLY A 209 -6.89 36.79 -1.89
C GLY A 209 -6.49 36.28 -0.50
N VAL A 210 -6.01 37.17 0.37
CA VAL A 210 -5.79 36.88 1.80
C VAL A 210 -6.16 38.10 2.65
N GLY A 211 -6.85 37.87 3.76
CA GLY A 211 -7.30 38.92 4.69
C GLY A 211 -7.48 38.40 6.12
N ALA A 212 -7.60 39.30 7.10
CA ALA A 212 -7.82 38.92 8.50
C ALA A 212 -9.22 38.29 8.72
N ASP A 213 -9.29 37.24 9.54
CA ASP A 213 -10.54 36.46 9.79
C ASP A 213 -11.61 37.28 10.55
N CYS A 214 -11.28 38.48 11.05
CA CYS A 214 -12.20 39.39 11.73
C CYS A 214 -13.31 39.94 10.80
N LEU A 215 -13.05 39.98 9.48
CA LEU A 215 -14.03 40.33 8.44
C LEU A 215 -15.27 39.41 8.41
N ILE A 216 -15.16 38.21 9.00
CA ILE A 216 -16.20 37.18 8.99
C ILE A 216 -17.05 37.19 10.27
N ILE A 217 -16.52 37.73 11.36
CA ILE A 217 -17.20 37.77 12.66
C ILE A 217 -17.84 39.15 12.91
N TYR A 218 -17.26 40.24 12.39
CA TYR A 218 -17.78 41.59 12.54
C TYR A 218 -17.81 42.37 11.20
N PRO A 219 -18.98 42.86 10.76
CA PRO A 219 -19.16 43.48 9.44
C PRO A 219 -18.52 44.88 9.26
N ASN A 220 -17.82 45.40 10.27
CA ASN A 220 -17.31 46.77 10.35
C ASN A 220 -15.79 46.83 10.66
N CYS A 221 -15.03 45.83 10.21
CA CYS A 221 -13.57 45.76 10.30
C CYS A 221 -12.91 46.40 9.05
N PRO A 222 -11.70 47.00 9.14
CA PRO A 222 -11.02 47.62 7.99
C PRO A 222 -10.85 46.66 6.79
N PRO A 223 -10.94 47.16 5.54
CA PRO A 223 -10.75 46.34 4.35
C PRO A 223 -9.26 46.11 4.08
N GLY A 224 -8.72 44.97 4.51
CA GLY A 224 -7.32 44.59 4.29
C GLY A 224 -7.11 43.35 3.43
N ILE A 225 -7.88 43.14 2.35
CA ILE A 225 -7.69 41.95 1.49
C ILE A 225 -6.59 42.24 0.46
N ALA A 226 -5.44 41.59 0.61
CA ALA A 226 -4.41 41.54 -0.42
C ALA A 226 -4.83 40.55 -1.52
N THR A 227 -4.57 40.87 -2.79
CA THR A 227 -4.84 39.94 -3.89
C THR A 227 -3.66 39.81 -4.84
N VAL A 228 -3.50 38.62 -5.43
CA VAL A 228 -2.54 38.33 -6.49
C VAL A 228 -3.20 37.51 -7.60
N ASP A 229 -3.00 37.92 -8.85
CA ASP A 229 -3.44 37.16 -10.02
C ASP A 229 -2.32 36.20 -10.44
N VAL A 230 -2.66 34.93 -10.65
CA VAL A 230 -1.72 33.87 -11.07
C VAL A 230 -2.31 33.08 -12.24
N VAL A 231 -1.45 32.44 -13.05
CA VAL A 231 -1.88 31.51 -14.09
C VAL A 231 -1.47 30.10 -13.70
N VAL A 232 -2.44 29.24 -13.41
CA VAL A 232 -2.17 27.83 -13.09
C VAL A 232 -2.05 27.04 -14.40
N ALA A 233 -0.87 26.47 -14.62
CA ALA A 233 -0.55 25.62 -15.76
C ALA A 233 -0.31 24.19 -15.28
N LEU A 234 -1.35 23.35 -15.31
CA LEU A 234 -1.17 21.95 -14.98
C LEU A 234 -0.35 21.26 -16.08
N VAL A 235 0.70 20.50 -15.71
CA VAL A 235 1.44 19.68 -16.66
C VAL A 235 0.56 18.49 -17.06
N PRO A 236 0.25 18.28 -18.35
CA PRO A 236 -0.53 17.14 -18.79
C PRO A 236 0.31 15.85 -18.69
N SER A 237 -0.26 14.77 -18.15
CA SER A 237 0.43 13.47 -18.03
C SER A 237 -0.38 12.36 -18.71
N VAL A 238 0.09 11.91 -19.86
CA VAL A 238 -0.61 10.90 -20.67
C VAL A 238 0.01 9.53 -20.40
N ARG A 239 -0.79 8.49 -20.12
CA ARG A 239 -0.30 7.10 -20.01
C ARG A 239 -1.27 6.09 -20.62
N VAL A 240 -0.78 4.90 -20.94
CA VAL A 240 -1.63 3.76 -21.23
C VAL A 240 -1.99 3.08 -19.91
N THR A 241 -3.26 2.70 -19.74
CA THR A 241 -3.73 1.95 -18.55
C THR A 241 -4.16 0.53 -18.86
N ASN A 242 -4.53 0.25 -20.10
CA ASN A 242 -4.92 -1.06 -20.56
C ASN A 242 -4.59 -1.21 -22.06
N PRO A 243 -3.85 -2.25 -22.49
CA PRO A 243 -3.18 -3.25 -21.67
C PRO A 243 -2.09 -2.68 -20.77
N THR A 244 -1.75 -3.44 -19.74
CA THR A 244 -0.51 -3.28 -18.97
C THR A 244 0.63 -4.03 -19.67
N ALA A 245 1.89 -3.62 -19.43
CA ALA A 245 3.04 -4.27 -20.07
C ALA A 245 3.16 -5.73 -19.61
N GLY A 246 3.13 -6.65 -20.58
CA GLY A 246 3.20 -8.10 -20.34
C GLY A 246 1.85 -8.75 -20.03
N GLU A 247 0.74 -8.02 -20.13
CA GLU A 247 -0.60 -8.58 -19.98
C GLU A 247 -0.90 -9.64 -21.03
N VAL A 248 -1.63 -10.69 -20.62
CA VAL A 248 -2.04 -11.80 -21.49
C VAL A 248 -3.55 -11.84 -21.54
N PHE A 249 -4.12 -11.62 -22.73
CA PHE A 249 -5.54 -11.78 -22.99
C PHE A 249 -5.83 -13.24 -23.32
N ASP A 250 -6.58 -13.86 -22.43
CA ASP A 250 -6.70 -15.32 -22.31
C ASP A 250 -8.08 -15.86 -22.65
N SER A 251 -8.98 -14.93 -22.98
CA SER A 251 -10.37 -15.15 -23.36
C SER A 251 -10.80 -14.08 -24.36
N PRO A 252 -11.72 -14.40 -25.29
CA PRO A 252 -12.32 -13.42 -26.20
C PRO A 252 -13.29 -12.46 -25.47
N SER A 253 -13.20 -12.32 -24.14
CA SER A 253 -14.07 -11.39 -23.43
C SER A 253 -13.69 -9.94 -23.75
N ARG A 254 -14.71 -9.07 -23.70
CA ARG A 254 -14.67 -7.62 -23.95
C ARG A 254 -13.71 -6.89 -23.02
N THR A 255 -12.41 -7.08 -23.21
CA THR A 255 -11.35 -6.33 -22.57
C THR A 255 -10.96 -5.21 -23.53
N PRO A 256 -11.45 -3.98 -23.31
CA PRO A 256 -11.27 -2.93 -24.27
C PRO A 256 -9.86 -2.35 -24.12
N VAL A 257 -9.20 -2.03 -25.22
CA VAL A 257 -7.94 -1.27 -25.17
C VAL A 257 -8.25 0.12 -24.59
N GLY A 258 -7.82 0.36 -23.35
CA GLY A 258 -8.18 1.55 -22.57
C GLY A 258 -6.98 2.46 -22.31
N ILE A 259 -6.96 3.64 -22.93
CA ILE A 259 -5.90 4.64 -22.72
C ILE A 259 -6.42 5.72 -21.76
N THR A 260 -5.97 5.69 -20.51
CA THR A 260 -6.29 6.75 -19.55
C THR A 260 -5.30 7.91 -19.69
N VAL A 261 -5.80 9.02 -20.22
CA VAL A 261 -5.06 10.27 -20.18
C VAL A 261 -5.34 10.97 -18.85
N ASP A 262 -4.32 11.23 -18.04
CA ASP A 262 -4.50 12.08 -16.87
C ASP A 262 -4.30 13.54 -17.30
N ASN A 263 -5.31 14.37 -17.01
CA ASN A 263 -5.31 15.80 -17.26
C ASN A 263 -5.22 16.26 -18.75
N PRO A 264 -6.03 15.71 -19.68
CA PRO A 264 -6.07 16.27 -21.03
C PRO A 264 -6.84 17.59 -21.04
N GLY A 265 -6.36 18.54 -21.82
CA GLY A 265 -7.08 19.75 -22.15
C GLY A 265 -8.28 19.48 -23.08
N PRO A 266 -9.21 20.44 -23.18
CA PRO A 266 -10.45 20.34 -23.98
C PRO A 266 -10.24 20.27 -25.51
N ALA A 267 -8.99 20.31 -26.01
CA ALA A 267 -8.64 20.29 -27.43
C ALA A 267 -7.70 19.11 -27.81
N ASP A 268 -7.62 18.10 -26.96
CA ASP A 268 -6.65 17.02 -27.09
C ASP A 268 -7.24 15.83 -27.87
N ALA A 269 -6.44 15.23 -28.74
CA ALA A 269 -6.82 14.05 -29.53
C ALA A 269 -5.86 12.90 -29.22
N VAL A 270 -6.40 11.73 -28.89
CA VAL A 270 -5.62 10.50 -28.70
C VAL A 270 -5.78 9.63 -29.92
N THR A 271 -4.67 9.14 -30.47
CA THR A 271 -4.67 8.11 -31.50
C THR A 271 -3.81 6.95 -31.06
N ALA A 272 -4.22 5.74 -31.44
CA ALA A 272 -3.43 4.55 -31.15
C ALA A 272 -3.59 3.52 -32.26
N THR A 273 -2.55 2.72 -32.42
CA THR A 273 -2.50 1.59 -33.33
C THR A 273 -1.97 0.38 -32.61
N ILE A 274 -2.43 -0.80 -33.01
CA ILE A 274 -1.84 -2.07 -32.63
C ILE A 274 -1.01 -2.56 -33.81
N ASP A 275 0.24 -2.96 -33.52
CA ASP A 275 1.25 -3.42 -34.48
C ASP A 275 1.46 -2.45 -35.64
N ASN A 276 1.31 -1.14 -35.38
CA ASN A 276 1.40 -0.07 -36.36
C ASN A 276 0.46 -0.24 -37.59
N ARG A 277 -0.63 -1.01 -37.44
CA ARG A 277 -1.53 -1.39 -38.55
C ARG A 277 -3.00 -1.23 -38.21
N ILE A 278 -3.39 -1.63 -37.00
CA ILE A 278 -4.80 -1.75 -36.61
C ILE A 278 -5.17 -0.52 -35.80
N PRO A 279 -5.99 0.41 -36.32
CA PRO A 279 -6.35 1.63 -35.61
C PRO A 279 -7.32 1.34 -34.46
N VAL A 280 -7.06 1.92 -33.29
CA VAL A 280 -7.98 1.93 -32.15
C VAL A 280 -8.88 3.16 -32.25
N ARG A 281 -10.20 2.96 -32.21
CA ARG A 281 -11.22 4.02 -32.28
C ARG A 281 -11.70 4.41 -30.88
N PHE A 282 -11.20 5.53 -30.39
CA PHE A 282 -11.67 6.08 -29.12
C PHE A 282 -13.08 6.66 -29.25
N GLY A 283 -13.93 6.36 -28.26
CA GLY A 283 -15.21 7.05 -28.09
C GLY A 283 -15.00 8.48 -27.59
N SER A 284 -16.10 9.19 -27.34
CA SER A 284 -16.05 10.52 -26.74
C SER A 284 -15.33 10.48 -25.37
N PRO A 285 -14.44 11.43 -25.07
CA PRO A 285 -13.75 11.48 -23.79
C PRO A 285 -14.74 11.65 -22.63
N MET A 286 -14.50 10.95 -21.53
CA MET A 286 -15.30 11.06 -20.30
C MET A 286 -14.52 11.80 -19.23
N THR A 287 -14.99 12.97 -18.82
CA THR A 287 -14.42 13.71 -17.68
C THR A 287 -14.76 12.99 -16.38
N VAL A 288 -13.74 12.56 -15.63
CA VAL A 288 -13.89 11.87 -14.34
C VAL A 288 -13.93 12.86 -13.18
N ASN A 289 -13.16 13.95 -13.28
CA ASN A 289 -13.21 15.11 -12.40
C ASN A 289 -12.50 16.31 -13.08
N ALA A 290 -12.35 17.44 -12.37
CA ALA A 290 -11.71 18.65 -12.90
C ALA A 290 -10.25 18.48 -13.37
N THR A 291 -9.59 17.36 -13.05
CA THR A 291 -8.16 17.10 -13.34
C THR A 291 -7.92 15.79 -14.12
N ARG A 292 -8.97 15.06 -14.52
CA ARG A 292 -8.83 13.72 -15.13
C ARG A 292 -9.93 13.43 -16.15
N THR A 293 -9.54 13.04 -17.36
CA THR A 293 -10.48 12.69 -18.45
C THR A 293 -10.04 11.38 -19.10
N LEU A 294 -10.91 10.39 -19.09
CA LEU A 294 -10.63 9.06 -19.65
C LEU A 294 -10.99 9.00 -21.12
N TRP A 295 -10.12 8.36 -21.91
CA TRP A 295 -10.41 7.98 -23.29
C TRP A 295 -10.56 6.46 -23.35
N TRP A 296 -11.79 5.98 -23.54
CA TRP A 296 -12.03 4.55 -23.72
C TRP A 296 -12.00 4.20 -25.21
N GLY A 297 -11.11 3.26 -25.58
CA GLY A 297 -10.97 2.75 -26.93
C GLY A 297 -11.90 1.58 -27.18
N SER A 298 -12.66 1.66 -28.26
CA SER A 298 -13.15 0.48 -28.98
C SER A 298 -12.25 0.28 -30.21
N PRO A 299 -12.03 -0.91 -30.75
CA PRO A 299 -12.74 -2.14 -30.44
C PRO A 299 -12.02 -2.96 -29.34
N ASP A 300 -12.76 -3.87 -28.72
CA ASP A 300 -12.20 -4.88 -27.81
C ASP A 300 -11.33 -5.87 -28.61
N VAL A 301 -10.40 -6.56 -27.95
CA VAL A 301 -9.50 -7.56 -28.57
C VAL A 301 -10.25 -8.55 -29.47
N ASP A 302 -11.45 -8.97 -29.05
CA ASP A 302 -12.33 -9.88 -29.80
C ASP A 302 -12.86 -9.28 -31.10
N SER A 303 -13.34 -8.02 -31.04
CA SER A 303 -13.81 -7.30 -32.24
C SER A 303 -12.69 -6.90 -33.21
N LEU A 304 -11.44 -6.91 -32.75
CA LEU A 304 -10.27 -6.71 -33.59
C LEU A 304 -9.78 -7.99 -34.29
N GLN A 305 -10.29 -9.16 -33.89
CA GLN A 305 -9.84 -10.47 -34.38
C GLN A 305 -8.30 -10.58 -34.41
N LEU A 306 -7.63 -10.10 -33.35
CA LEU A 306 -6.17 -10.18 -33.27
C LEU A 306 -5.75 -11.66 -33.32
N PRO A 307 -4.81 -12.04 -34.21
CA PRO A 307 -4.22 -13.36 -34.18
C PRO A 307 -3.57 -13.63 -32.82
N GLU A 308 -3.44 -14.89 -32.44
CA GLU A 308 -2.66 -15.24 -31.25
C GLU A 308 -1.19 -14.84 -31.41
N GLY A 309 -0.58 -14.33 -30.35
CA GLY A 309 0.82 -13.92 -30.34
C GLY A 309 1.10 -12.62 -29.59
N LEU A 310 2.31 -12.11 -29.80
CA LEU A 310 2.78 -10.86 -29.21
C LEU A 310 2.35 -9.67 -30.05
N HIS A 311 1.74 -8.68 -29.40
CA HIS A 311 1.31 -7.43 -30.00
C HIS A 311 1.93 -6.23 -29.30
N THR A 312 2.00 -5.11 -30.02
CA THR A 312 2.47 -3.82 -29.50
C THR A 312 1.41 -2.77 -29.70
N LEU A 313 0.97 -2.12 -28.63
CA LEU A 313 0.16 -0.90 -28.68
C LEU A 313 1.10 0.30 -28.75
N GLN A 314 0.95 1.08 -29.82
CA GLN A 314 1.58 2.39 -29.97
C GLN A 314 0.51 3.47 -29.88
N ALA A 315 0.79 4.53 -29.12
CA ALA A 315 -0.17 5.59 -28.90
C ALA A 315 0.49 6.96 -28.94
N THR A 316 -0.22 7.93 -29.49
CA THR A 316 0.16 9.34 -29.50
C THR A 316 -1.00 10.19 -29.00
N ALA A 317 -0.67 11.23 -28.24
CA ALA A 317 -1.63 12.23 -27.79
C ALA A 317 -1.21 13.59 -28.31
N SER A 318 -2.15 14.34 -28.89
CA SER A 318 -1.99 15.77 -29.10
C SER A 318 -2.46 16.47 -27.84
N VAL A 319 -1.56 17.19 -27.18
CA VAL A 319 -1.87 17.97 -26.00
C VAL A 319 -1.59 19.44 -26.27
N ARG A 320 -2.63 20.27 -26.33
CA ARG A 320 -2.53 21.71 -26.63
C ARG A 320 -1.71 22.01 -27.89
N GLY A 321 -1.91 21.21 -28.95
CA GLY A 321 -1.21 21.34 -30.23
C GLY A 321 0.20 20.74 -30.26
N ARG A 322 0.69 20.15 -29.16
CA ARG A 322 1.96 19.41 -29.11
C ARG A 322 1.72 17.91 -29.15
N THR A 323 2.38 17.20 -30.05
CA THR A 323 2.35 15.73 -30.08
C THR A 323 3.26 15.13 -29.00
N VAL A 324 2.70 14.20 -28.23
CA VAL A 324 3.39 13.37 -27.24
C VAL A 324 3.30 11.91 -27.68
N VAL A 325 4.44 11.26 -27.85
CA VAL A 325 4.52 9.82 -28.14
C VAL A 325 4.59 9.05 -26.83
N LEU A 326 3.70 8.09 -26.63
CA LEU A 326 3.69 7.25 -25.44
C LEU A 326 4.65 6.08 -25.58
N PRO A 327 5.19 5.54 -24.47
CA PRO A 327 5.91 4.28 -24.49
C PRO A 327 5.07 3.16 -25.10
N ASP A 328 5.70 2.36 -25.96
CA ASP A 328 5.09 1.15 -26.51
C ASP A 328 4.69 0.19 -25.39
N VAL A 329 3.47 -0.32 -25.45
CA VAL A 329 2.98 -1.35 -24.53
C VAL A 329 2.88 -2.69 -25.25
N ARG A 330 3.62 -3.68 -24.76
CA ARG A 330 3.57 -5.05 -25.29
C ARG A 330 2.59 -5.89 -24.50
N PHE A 331 1.76 -6.66 -25.19
CA PHE A 331 0.79 -7.58 -24.62
C PHE A 331 0.67 -8.83 -25.49
N VAL A 332 0.07 -9.88 -24.95
CA VAL A 332 -0.04 -11.19 -25.61
C VAL A 332 -1.50 -11.57 -25.76
N VAL A 333 -1.87 -12.12 -26.90
CA VAL A 333 -3.19 -12.75 -27.14
C VAL A 333 -2.99 -14.26 -27.19
N ASP A 334 -3.69 -15.00 -26.32
CA ASP A 334 -3.54 -16.45 -26.18
C ASP A 334 -4.85 -17.15 -25.78
N PHE A 335 -5.59 -17.66 -26.76
CA PHE A 335 -6.91 -18.29 -26.55
C PHE A 335 -6.85 -19.81 -26.52
N ALA A 336 -5.85 -20.43 -27.15
CA ALA A 336 -5.70 -21.87 -27.17
C ALA A 336 -5.03 -22.37 -25.89
N ALA A 337 -5.36 -23.60 -25.52
CA ALA A 337 -4.89 -24.22 -24.29
C ALA A 337 -3.57 -24.96 -24.54
N PRO A 338 -2.74 -25.13 -23.51
CA PRO A 338 -1.48 -25.84 -23.67
C PRO A 338 -1.78 -27.28 -24.09
N THR A 339 -1.00 -27.76 -25.06
CA THR A 339 -1.29 -29.01 -25.77
C THR A 339 -0.60 -30.21 -25.13
N SER A 340 0.60 -30.03 -24.58
CA SER A 340 1.33 -31.11 -23.94
C SER A 340 2.30 -30.62 -22.87
N ALA A 341 2.60 -31.50 -21.93
CA ALA A 341 3.66 -31.30 -20.96
C ALA A 341 4.49 -32.58 -20.86
N SER A 342 5.81 -32.42 -20.66
CA SER A 342 6.73 -33.55 -20.56
C SER A 342 7.66 -33.36 -19.38
N VAL A 343 7.96 -34.47 -18.71
CA VAL A 343 8.91 -34.52 -17.60
C VAL A 343 10.13 -35.34 -18.03
N SER A 344 11.30 -34.95 -17.54
CA SER A 344 12.57 -35.61 -17.82
C SER A 344 13.40 -35.76 -16.55
N VAL A 345 13.98 -36.94 -16.39
CA VAL A 345 14.94 -37.27 -15.33
C VAL A 345 16.28 -37.62 -16.00
N PRO A 346 17.42 -37.15 -15.47
CA PRO A 346 18.72 -37.30 -16.12
C PRO A 346 19.25 -38.74 -16.13
N ALA A 347 18.75 -39.60 -15.23
CA ALA A 347 19.13 -41.01 -15.16
C ALA A 347 18.04 -41.84 -14.50
N VAL A 348 18.01 -43.13 -14.80
CA VAL A 348 17.14 -44.13 -14.11
C VAL A 348 17.51 -44.26 -12.63
N VAL A 349 18.79 -44.02 -12.30
CA VAL A 349 19.29 -44.00 -10.92
C VAL A 349 20.20 -42.79 -10.75
N GLN A 350 19.96 -41.98 -9.72
CA GLN A 350 20.81 -40.84 -9.37
C GLN A 350 21.64 -41.17 -8.12
N LEU A 351 22.97 -41.12 -8.26
CA LEU A 351 23.93 -41.43 -7.18
C LEU A 351 24.21 -40.21 -6.31
N SER A 352 23.16 -39.50 -5.90
CA SER A 352 23.25 -38.27 -5.10
C SER A 352 22.21 -38.30 -3.97
N LYS A 353 22.38 -37.43 -2.95
CA LYS A 353 21.42 -37.31 -1.84
C LYS A 353 20.09 -36.65 -2.24
N SER A 354 19.98 -36.29 -3.51
CA SER A 354 18.84 -35.62 -4.11
C SER A 354 18.50 -36.20 -5.49
N VAL A 355 17.28 -35.93 -5.95
CA VAL A 355 16.84 -36.26 -7.31
C VAL A 355 16.60 -34.97 -8.08
N ALA A 356 17.33 -34.80 -9.17
CA ALA A 356 17.09 -33.75 -10.15
C ALA A 356 15.99 -34.19 -11.13
N VAL A 357 15.10 -33.27 -11.46
CA VAL A 357 14.01 -33.46 -12.43
C VAL A 357 13.78 -32.15 -13.18
N SER A 358 13.38 -32.25 -14.43
CA SER A 358 13.07 -31.12 -15.31
C SER A 358 11.79 -31.36 -16.08
N TRP A 359 11.18 -30.30 -16.58
CA TRP A 359 9.95 -30.38 -17.35
C TRP A 359 9.85 -29.29 -18.41
N THR A 360 9.05 -29.57 -19.43
CA THR A 360 8.69 -28.66 -20.51
C THR A 360 7.18 -28.71 -20.75
N GLY A 361 6.67 -27.69 -21.41
CA GLY A 361 5.29 -27.62 -21.89
C GLY A 361 5.28 -27.00 -23.27
N VAL A 362 4.29 -27.39 -24.06
CA VAL A 362 4.04 -26.89 -25.39
C VAL A 362 2.72 -26.15 -25.39
N ASP A 363 2.77 -24.95 -25.92
CA ASP A 363 1.66 -24.04 -26.12
C ASP A 363 1.92 -23.27 -27.43
N ASN A 364 0.87 -22.85 -28.10
CA ASN A 364 0.90 -22.04 -29.32
C ASN A 364 1.56 -20.67 -29.08
N VAL A 365 1.42 -20.11 -27.88
CA VAL A 365 1.98 -18.81 -27.51
C VAL A 365 2.88 -18.94 -26.29
N ALA A 366 2.32 -19.31 -25.12
CA ALA A 366 3.09 -19.34 -23.89
C ALA A 366 2.50 -20.25 -22.80
N VAL A 367 3.37 -21.06 -22.19
CA VAL A 367 3.05 -21.71 -20.91
C VAL A 367 3.34 -20.74 -19.76
N ALA A 368 2.32 -20.38 -19.00
CA ALA A 368 2.42 -19.49 -17.84
C ALA A 368 3.17 -20.16 -16.67
N ASN A 369 2.78 -21.38 -16.31
CA ASN A 369 3.38 -22.11 -15.20
C ASN A 369 3.09 -23.63 -15.26
N PHE A 370 3.64 -24.37 -14.30
CA PHE A 370 3.54 -25.82 -14.20
C PHE A 370 3.03 -26.26 -12.83
N ASP A 371 2.31 -27.37 -12.81
CA ASP A 371 2.12 -28.16 -11.59
C ASP A 371 2.92 -29.45 -11.72
N VAL A 372 3.73 -29.75 -10.71
CA VAL A 372 4.50 -30.99 -10.64
C VAL A 372 4.02 -31.81 -9.45
N ARG A 373 3.81 -33.10 -9.67
CA ARG A 373 3.53 -34.07 -8.61
C ARG A 373 4.46 -35.26 -8.76
N TYR A 374 4.63 -35.99 -7.66
CA TYR A 374 5.34 -37.26 -7.70
C TYR A 374 4.71 -38.28 -6.77
N ARG A 375 4.99 -39.55 -7.02
CA ARG A 375 4.73 -40.64 -6.08
C ARG A 375 5.96 -41.48 -5.93
N THR A 376 6.02 -42.23 -4.83
CA THR A 376 7.23 -42.96 -4.45
C THR A 376 6.96 -44.43 -4.22
N SER A 377 7.97 -45.27 -4.37
CA SER A 377 7.92 -46.67 -3.92
C SER A 377 9.28 -47.11 -3.41
N SER A 378 9.32 -48.20 -2.65
CA SER A 378 10.56 -48.80 -2.16
C SER A 378 10.56 -50.33 -2.38
N ALA A 379 11.66 -51.00 -2.04
CA ALA A 379 11.75 -52.46 -2.07
C ALA A 379 10.79 -53.17 -1.09
N SER A 380 10.19 -52.46 -0.13
CA SER A 380 9.20 -53.00 0.82
C SER A 380 7.78 -52.46 0.59
N SER A 381 7.58 -51.33 -0.10
CA SER A 381 6.27 -50.68 -0.27
C SER A 381 5.91 -50.44 -1.75
N GLY A 382 4.63 -50.59 -2.11
CA GLY A 382 4.12 -50.25 -3.43
C GLY A 382 4.20 -48.74 -3.72
N LEU A 383 3.67 -48.32 -4.88
CA LEU A 383 3.56 -46.89 -5.20
C LEU A 383 2.62 -46.19 -4.21
N SER A 384 3.08 -45.08 -3.65
CA SER A 384 2.30 -44.19 -2.80
C SER A 384 1.20 -43.48 -3.58
N GLY A 385 0.32 -42.78 -2.85
CA GLY A 385 -0.46 -41.69 -3.43
C GLY A 385 0.44 -40.57 -3.98
N TYR A 386 -0.13 -39.71 -4.81
CA TYR A 386 0.56 -38.54 -5.34
C TYR A 386 0.79 -37.50 -4.24
N VAL A 387 2.01 -36.96 -4.22
CA VAL A 387 2.44 -35.83 -3.42
C VAL A 387 2.45 -34.59 -4.31
N TYR A 388 1.89 -33.50 -3.80
CA TYR A 388 1.79 -32.20 -4.47
C TYR A 388 2.56 -31.15 -3.65
N PRO A 389 3.88 -30.99 -3.87
CA PRO A 389 4.65 -30.00 -3.13
C PRO A 389 4.15 -28.59 -3.45
N ALA A 390 3.86 -27.79 -2.42
CA ALA A 390 3.34 -26.44 -2.58
C ALA A 390 4.26 -25.56 -3.46
N ALA A 391 5.58 -25.67 -3.26
CA ALA A 391 6.59 -24.94 -4.05
C ALA A 391 6.65 -25.35 -5.54
N LEU A 392 6.01 -26.47 -5.91
CA LEU A 392 5.95 -26.97 -7.28
C LEU A 392 4.55 -26.91 -7.89
N GLN A 393 3.59 -26.26 -7.21
CA GLN A 393 2.30 -25.91 -7.81
C GLN A 393 2.42 -24.49 -8.36
N ARG A 394 1.88 -24.26 -9.56
CA ARG A 394 1.97 -22.99 -10.29
C ARG A 394 3.40 -22.42 -10.36
N THR A 395 4.38 -23.30 -10.56
CA THR A 395 5.79 -22.89 -10.62
C THR A 395 6.18 -22.46 -12.04
N SER A 396 6.90 -21.34 -12.17
CA SER A 396 7.53 -20.93 -13.44
C SER A 396 8.90 -21.58 -13.65
N ALA A 397 9.44 -22.26 -12.64
CA ALA A 397 10.67 -23.03 -12.78
C ALA A 397 10.46 -24.18 -13.77
N ARG A 398 11.53 -24.59 -14.46
CA ARG A 398 11.54 -25.71 -15.43
C ARG A 398 12.32 -26.93 -14.94
N LYS A 399 12.89 -26.83 -13.75
CA LYS A 399 13.67 -27.88 -13.09
C LYS A 399 13.70 -27.66 -11.60
N THR A 400 13.87 -28.74 -10.85
CA THR A 400 14.12 -28.69 -9.41
C THR A 400 14.99 -29.86 -8.97
N THR A 401 15.47 -29.76 -7.74
CA THR A 401 16.19 -30.83 -7.05
C THR A 401 15.50 -31.09 -5.72
N LEU A 402 15.09 -32.33 -5.48
CA LEU A 402 14.41 -32.73 -4.25
C LEU A 402 15.35 -33.56 -3.39
N ALA A 403 15.35 -33.32 -2.07
CA ALA A 403 15.99 -34.22 -1.13
C ALA A 403 15.40 -35.61 -1.27
N ALA A 404 16.26 -36.62 -1.41
CA ALA A 404 15.84 -37.96 -1.76
C ALA A 404 16.21 -38.95 -0.66
N THR A 405 15.23 -39.76 -0.26
CA THR A 405 15.42 -40.88 0.66
C THR A 405 16.16 -42.01 -0.05
N ALA A 406 17.10 -42.68 0.62
CA ALA A 406 17.83 -43.81 0.03
C ALA A 406 16.90 -44.97 -0.30
N GLY A 407 17.13 -45.62 -1.46
CA GLY A 407 16.38 -46.80 -1.88
C GLY A 407 14.94 -46.53 -2.35
N VAL A 408 14.64 -45.27 -2.66
CA VAL A 408 13.29 -44.86 -3.08
C VAL A 408 13.27 -44.56 -4.57
N LEU A 409 12.26 -45.10 -5.25
CA LEU A 409 11.86 -44.71 -6.61
C LEU A 409 10.95 -43.49 -6.51
N TYR A 410 11.20 -42.50 -7.35
CA TYR A 410 10.38 -41.30 -7.51
C TYR A 410 9.85 -41.27 -8.94
N CYS A 411 8.53 -41.32 -9.12
CA CYS A 411 7.85 -41.17 -10.40
C CYS A 411 7.20 -39.80 -10.46
N PHE A 412 7.66 -38.96 -11.37
CA PHE A 412 7.21 -37.59 -11.54
C PHE A 412 6.24 -37.49 -12.71
N SER A 413 5.22 -36.62 -12.59
CA SER A 413 4.40 -36.16 -13.71
C SER A 413 4.19 -34.65 -13.60
N VAL A 414 4.06 -33.99 -14.74
CA VAL A 414 3.87 -32.54 -14.83
C VAL A 414 2.63 -32.23 -15.67
N ARG A 415 1.97 -31.10 -15.40
CA ARG A 415 1.04 -30.48 -16.36
C ARG A 415 1.41 -29.02 -16.56
N ALA A 416 1.20 -28.52 -17.77
CA ALA A 416 1.37 -27.12 -18.11
C ALA A 416 0.05 -26.37 -17.88
N ARG A 417 0.16 -25.07 -17.61
CA ARG A 417 -0.95 -24.14 -17.42
C ARG A 417 -0.70 -22.86 -18.21
N ASP A 418 -1.71 -22.36 -18.89
CA ASP A 418 -1.69 -21.03 -19.54
C ASP A 418 -2.10 -19.91 -18.57
N HIS A 419 -2.16 -18.68 -19.08
CA HIS A 419 -2.60 -17.52 -18.30
C HIS A 419 -4.11 -17.55 -17.98
N ALA A 420 -4.90 -18.26 -18.81
CA ALA A 420 -6.32 -18.57 -18.59
C ALA A 420 -6.59 -19.61 -17.50
N ASN A 421 -5.53 -20.12 -16.86
CA ASN A 421 -5.61 -21.17 -15.86
C ASN A 421 -6.16 -22.51 -16.40
N ARG A 422 -6.22 -22.69 -17.74
CA ARG A 422 -6.49 -23.97 -18.40
C ARG A 422 -5.22 -24.83 -18.36
N THR A 423 -5.37 -26.15 -18.32
CA THR A 423 -4.23 -27.07 -18.11
C THR A 423 -4.22 -28.23 -19.06
N THR A 424 -3.03 -28.72 -19.38
CA THR A 424 -2.86 -30.04 -20.01
C THR A 424 -3.36 -31.15 -19.07
N ALA A 425 -3.61 -32.34 -19.64
CA ALA A 425 -3.56 -33.56 -18.85
C ALA A 425 -2.18 -33.72 -18.17
N TRP A 426 -2.13 -34.49 -17.09
CA TRP A 426 -0.85 -34.87 -16.49
C TRP A 426 -0.03 -35.70 -17.48
N SER A 427 1.26 -35.37 -17.62
CA SER A 427 2.20 -36.10 -18.47
C SER A 427 2.31 -37.57 -18.05
N ALA A 428 2.75 -38.41 -18.98
CA ALA A 428 3.26 -39.73 -18.62
C ALA A 428 4.37 -39.59 -17.56
N GLU A 429 4.44 -40.56 -16.64
CA GLU A 429 5.42 -40.50 -15.57
C GLU A 429 6.84 -40.81 -16.09
N LYS A 430 7.83 -40.12 -15.53
CA LYS A 430 9.23 -40.56 -15.59
C LYS A 430 9.75 -40.83 -14.20
N CYS A 431 10.36 -41.99 -14.04
CA CYS A 431 10.84 -42.45 -12.75
C CYS A 431 12.37 -42.46 -12.67
N THR A 432 12.88 -42.05 -11.50
CA THR A 432 14.28 -42.15 -11.12
C THR A 432 14.36 -42.74 -9.71
N ALA A 433 15.37 -43.57 -9.45
CA ALA A 433 15.61 -44.11 -8.12
C ALA A 433 16.87 -43.55 -7.48
N THR A 434 16.94 -43.63 -6.17
CA THR A 434 18.19 -43.52 -5.42
C THR A 434 18.62 -44.93 -4.96
N PRO A 435 19.93 -45.19 -4.85
CA PRO A 435 20.38 -46.45 -4.29
C PRO A 435 20.06 -46.52 -2.79
N TYR A 436 19.82 -47.74 -2.32
CA TYR A 436 19.99 -48.08 -0.92
C TYR A 436 21.45 -47.87 -0.54
N ASP A 437 21.65 -47.22 0.59
CA ASP A 437 22.97 -46.96 1.15
C ASP A 437 23.62 -48.26 1.65
N ASP A 438 24.96 -48.33 1.65
CA ASP A 438 25.68 -49.52 2.11
C ASP A 438 25.34 -49.93 3.55
N ARG A 439 24.90 -49.00 4.42
CA ARG A 439 24.39 -49.28 5.78
C ARG A 439 23.17 -50.17 5.80
N TRP A 440 22.42 -50.22 4.71
CA TRP A 440 21.27 -51.11 4.57
C TRP A 440 21.68 -52.58 4.52
N LEU A 441 22.94 -52.89 4.22
CA LEU A 441 23.41 -54.27 4.12
C LEU A 441 23.91 -54.78 5.48
N ALA A 442 23.47 -55.99 5.84
CA ALA A 442 24.13 -56.79 6.88
C ALA A 442 25.44 -57.35 6.33
N VAL A 443 26.53 -57.25 7.09
CA VAL A 443 27.88 -57.62 6.62
C VAL A 443 28.46 -58.77 7.43
N SER A 444 29.15 -59.70 6.76
CA SER A 444 29.77 -60.84 7.43
C SER A 444 31.00 -60.43 8.24
N ALA A 445 31.38 -61.27 9.21
CA ALA A 445 32.61 -61.12 9.97
C ALA A 445 33.84 -60.83 9.08
N GLY A 446 34.73 -59.95 9.55
CA GLY A 446 35.91 -59.47 8.83
C GLY A 446 35.64 -58.37 7.81
N SER A 447 34.39 -58.18 7.36
CA SER A 447 34.02 -57.02 6.54
C SER A 447 33.79 -55.80 7.42
N ALA A 448 34.14 -54.61 6.94
CA ALA A 448 34.07 -53.40 7.73
C ALA A 448 33.41 -52.25 6.97
N ARG A 449 32.56 -51.50 7.67
CA ARG A 449 32.02 -50.24 7.20
C ARG A 449 32.95 -49.09 7.56
N ARG A 450 33.15 -48.16 6.64
CA ARG A 450 34.06 -47.01 6.78
C ARG A 450 33.37 -45.74 6.30
N THR A 451 33.87 -44.59 6.75
CA THR A 451 33.34 -43.26 6.42
C THR A 451 34.23 -42.58 5.39
N SER A 452 33.61 -41.90 4.42
CA SER A 452 34.26 -40.96 3.50
C SER A 452 33.21 -40.20 2.69
N GLY A 453 33.37 -38.88 2.56
CA GLY A 453 32.46 -38.02 1.80
C GLY A 453 32.40 -38.29 0.30
N SER A 454 33.37 -39.02 -0.27
CA SER A 454 33.37 -39.40 -1.69
C SER A 454 32.33 -40.48 -2.03
N TYR A 455 31.81 -41.17 -1.01
CA TYR A 455 30.89 -42.29 -1.16
C TYR A 455 29.44 -41.87 -0.94
N TYR A 456 28.51 -42.65 -1.47
CA TYR A 456 27.10 -42.34 -1.43
C TYR A 456 26.68 -42.25 0.03
N ARG A 457 26.13 -41.09 0.40
CA ARG A 457 25.76 -40.78 1.78
C ARG A 457 26.88 -40.93 2.81
N GLY A 458 28.14 -40.93 2.39
CA GLY A 458 29.30 -40.75 3.27
C GLY A 458 29.87 -42.02 3.90
N THR A 459 29.40 -43.21 3.53
CA THR A 459 29.99 -44.49 4.00
C THR A 459 30.15 -45.47 2.87
N TYR A 460 30.97 -46.49 3.10
CA TYR A 460 31.10 -47.63 2.22
C TYR A 460 31.44 -48.89 3.02
N THR A 461 31.13 -50.04 2.46
CA THR A 461 31.41 -51.35 3.03
C THR A 461 32.56 -52.01 2.28
N LYS A 462 33.68 -52.24 2.96
CA LYS A 462 34.80 -53.03 2.45
C LYS A 462 34.61 -54.49 2.85
N LEU A 463 34.43 -55.37 1.87
CA LEU A 463 34.27 -56.80 2.13
C LEU A 463 35.62 -57.46 2.40
N ALA A 464 35.66 -58.38 3.36
CA ALA A 464 36.78 -59.30 3.56
C ALA A 464 36.92 -60.27 2.38
N ALA A 465 38.05 -60.98 2.32
CA ALA A 465 38.20 -62.14 1.46
C ALA A 465 37.08 -63.15 1.74
N LYS A 466 36.31 -63.53 0.71
CA LYS A 466 35.10 -64.37 0.84
C LYS A 466 33.98 -63.79 1.72
N GLY A 467 34.09 -62.53 2.14
CA GLY A 467 33.09 -61.80 2.91
C GLY A 467 31.82 -61.54 2.10
N LYS A 468 30.72 -61.28 2.81
CA LYS A 468 29.38 -61.12 2.24
C LYS A 468 28.70 -59.87 2.77
N ALA A 469 27.91 -59.24 1.92
CA ALA A 469 26.89 -58.27 2.31
C ALA A 469 25.52 -58.76 1.84
N SER A 470 24.49 -58.63 2.67
CA SER A 470 23.17 -59.18 2.36
C SER A 470 22.01 -58.38 2.91
N HIS A 471 20.88 -58.42 2.20
CA HIS A 471 19.60 -57.91 2.68
C HIS A 471 18.43 -58.58 1.96
N ALA A 472 17.23 -58.60 2.56
CA ALA A 472 16.00 -59.04 1.90
C ALA A 472 15.57 -58.05 0.81
N VAL A 473 15.23 -58.56 -0.38
CA VAL A 473 14.82 -57.74 -1.53
C VAL A 473 13.61 -58.35 -2.24
N THR A 474 12.82 -57.48 -2.87
CA THR A 474 11.79 -57.86 -3.84
C THR A 474 11.89 -56.92 -5.04
N GLY A 475 12.23 -57.45 -6.22
CA GLY A 475 12.42 -56.63 -7.43
C GLY A 475 12.71 -57.44 -8.69
N ARG A 476 12.81 -56.75 -9.82
CA ARG A 476 13.07 -57.30 -11.17
C ARG A 476 14.41 -56.85 -11.74
N ARG A 477 14.90 -55.68 -11.34
CA ARG A 477 16.17 -55.13 -11.82
C ARG A 477 17.04 -54.71 -10.66
N PHE A 478 18.26 -55.22 -10.65
CA PHE A 478 19.20 -55.07 -9.55
C PHE A 478 20.50 -54.45 -10.04
N GLY A 479 21.10 -53.59 -9.23
CA GLY A 479 22.38 -52.98 -9.53
C GLY A 479 23.21 -52.79 -8.26
N ILE A 480 24.53 -52.85 -8.41
CA ILE A 480 25.46 -52.63 -7.31
C ILE A 480 26.21 -51.33 -7.56
N VAL A 481 26.16 -50.41 -6.60
CA VAL A 481 27.01 -49.23 -6.59
C VAL A 481 28.30 -49.64 -5.90
N ALA A 482 29.39 -49.70 -6.66
CA ALA A 482 30.67 -50.20 -6.17
C ALA A 482 31.83 -49.30 -6.61
N TYR A 483 32.91 -49.35 -5.83
CA TYR A 483 34.19 -48.79 -6.26
C TYR A 483 34.90 -49.78 -7.17
N THR A 484 35.41 -49.28 -8.28
CA THR A 484 36.20 -50.02 -9.26
C THR A 484 37.61 -49.46 -9.31
N CYS A 485 38.59 -50.31 -9.63
CA CYS A 485 40.01 -49.95 -9.67
C CYS A 485 40.84 -51.03 -10.41
N PRO A 486 42.09 -50.77 -10.82
CA PRO A 486 42.89 -51.73 -11.60
C PRO A 486 43.18 -53.05 -10.89
N THR A 487 43.16 -53.05 -9.56
CA THR A 487 43.46 -54.20 -8.70
C THR A 487 42.23 -54.74 -7.95
N CYS A 488 41.04 -54.21 -8.25
CA CYS A 488 39.81 -54.58 -7.57
C CYS A 488 39.38 -56.02 -7.91
N GLY A 489 38.65 -56.64 -6.98
CA GLY A 489 38.23 -58.03 -7.05
C GLY A 489 36.94 -58.24 -7.85
N GLN A 490 36.30 -59.38 -7.58
CA GLN A 490 35.01 -59.74 -8.18
C GLN A 490 34.00 -60.11 -7.10
N VAL A 491 32.72 -59.96 -7.42
CA VAL A 491 31.62 -60.40 -6.56
C VAL A 491 30.64 -61.29 -7.33
N THR A 492 30.10 -62.28 -6.64
CA THR A 492 28.89 -63.00 -7.08
C THR A 492 27.69 -62.39 -6.38
N VAL A 493 26.60 -62.17 -7.11
CA VAL A 493 25.31 -61.73 -6.56
C VAL A 493 24.30 -62.85 -6.72
N SER A 494 23.67 -63.25 -5.62
CA SER A 494 22.59 -64.23 -5.60
C SER A 494 21.36 -63.67 -4.89
N ILE A 495 20.18 -64.19 -5.21
CA ILE A 495 18.92 -63.92 -4.49
C ILE A 495 18.29 -65.25 -4.13
N GLY A 496 18.13 -65.52 -2.83
CA GLY A 496 17.80 -66.87 -2.36
C GLY A 496 18.87 -67.86 -2.82
N ASN A 497 18.45 -68.94 -3.48
CA ASN A 497 19.36 -69.97 -4.00
C ASN A 497 19.87 -69.70 -5.42
N ALA A 498 19.35 -68.67 -6.10
CA ALA A 498 19.68 -68.37 -7.49
C ALA A 498 20.85 -67.37 -7.57
N THR A 499 21.92 -67.71 -8.29
CA THR A 499 22.96 -66.73 -8.64
C THR A 499 22.48 -65.92 -9.85
N ILE A 500 22.32 -64.61 -9.67
CA ILE A 500 21.79 -63.71 -10.70
C ILE A 500 22.88 -62.99 -11.49
N GLY A 501 24.13 -63.03 -11.03
CA GLY A 501 25.25 -62.55 -11.82
C GLY A 501 26.60 -62.55 -11.11
N LYS A 502 27.65 -62.34 -11.90
CA LYS A 502 29.03 -62.10 -11.43
C LYS A 502 29.47 -60.73 -11.93
N LEU A 503 29.97 -59.89 -11.04
CA LEU A 503 30.43 -58.54 -11.36
C LEU A 503 31.95 -58.43 -11.14
N ASN A 504 32.65 -58.00 -12.18
CA ASN A 504 34.08 -57.70 -12.11
C ASN A 504 34.28 -56.23 -11.75
N LEU A 505 34.97 -55.95 -10.65
CA LEU A 505 35.25 -54.58 -10.21
C LEU A 505 36.59 -54.05 -10.72
N LYS A 506 37.37 -54.87 -11.45
CA LYS A 506 38.59 -54.44 -12.11
C LYS A 506 38.29 -53.49 -13.27
N ARG A 507 38.76 -52.23 -13.18
CA ARG A 507 38.70 -51.23 -14.27
C ARG A 507 39.98 -50.41 -14.31
N ALA A 508 40.36 -49.91 -15.49
CA ALA A 508 41.56 -49.09 -15.66
C ALA A 508 41.48 -47.78 -14.86
N THR A 509 40.29 -47.16 -14.83
CA THR A 509 40.03 -45.94 -14.06
C THR A 509 39.38 -46.30 -12.72
N SER A 510 39.91 -45.71 -11.65
CA SER A 510 39.35 -45.86 -10.32
C SER A 510 38.15 -44.93 -10.13
N GLY A 511 37.06 -45.44 -9.55
CA GLY A 511 35.89 -44.63 -9.29
C GLY A 511 34.65 -45.42 -8.94
N ARG A 512 33.63 -44.71 -8.46
CA ARG A 512 32.32 -45.27 -8.17
C ARG A 512 31.51 -45.42 -9.45
N VAL A 513 30.95 -46.61 -9.64
CA VAL A 513 30.08 -46.92 -10.77
C VAL A 513 28.86 -47.70 -10.31
N LEU A 514 27.76 -47.56 -11.05
CA LEU A 514 26.61 -48.44 -10.95
C LEU A 514 26.79 -49.59 -11.94
N LEU A 515 26.86 -50.81 -11.43
CA LEU A 515 26.96 -52.04 -12.22
C LEU A 515 25.61 -52.74 -12.21
N TRP A 516 24.97 -52.80 -13.38
CA TRP A 516 23.70 -53.50 -13.56
C TRP A 516 23.91 -55.02 -13.63
N LEU A 517 23.00 -55.75 -12.99
CA LEU A 517 22.83 -57.18 -13.20
C LEU A 517 21.80 -57.40 -14.33
N PRO A 518 21.79 -58.59 -14.97
CA PRO A 518 20.76 -58.94 -15.94
C PRO A 518 19.35 -58.74 -15.35
N THR A 519 18.42 -58.22 -16.14
CA THR A 519 17.02 -58.11 -15.74
C THR A 519 16.45 -59.50 -15.44
N GLN A 520 15.67 -59.59 -14.37
CA GLN A 520 15.08 -60.82 -13.88
C GLN A 520 13.55 -60.78 -14.01
N ALA A 521 12.92 -61.96 -13.94
CA ALA A 521 11.54 -62.02 -13.44
C ALA A 521 11.47 -61.44 -12.02
N GLN A 522 10.27 -61.19 -11.49
CA GLN A 522 10.18 -60.64 -10.14
C GLN A 522 10.70 -61.66 -9.13
N LEU A 523 11.83 -61.33 -8.48
CA LEU A 523 12.46 -62.16 -7.47
C LEU A 523 12.15 -61.60 -6.08
N ARG A 524 11.93 -62.51 -5.13
CA ARG A 524 11.80 -62.21 -3.70
C ARG A 524 12.73 -63.13 -2.93
N GLY A 525 13.56 -62.57 -2.05
CA GLY A 525 14.47 -63.36 -1.22
C GLY A 525 15.63 -62.52 -0.69
N THR A 526 16.58 -63.17 -0.02
CA THR A 526 17.78 -62.50 0.47
C THR A 526 18.78 -62.32 -0.67
N MET A 527 19.07 -61.08 -1.04
CA MET A 527 20.21 -60.74 -1.88
C MET A 527 21.49 -60.94 -1.09
N VAL A 528 22.47 -61.63 -1.70
CA VAL A 528 23.81 -61.82 -1.15
C VAL A 528 24.84 -61.38 -2.18
N ILE A 529 25.66 -60.39 -1.82
CA ILE A 529 26.83 -59.93 -2.55
C ILE A 529 28.05 -60.56 -1.86
N LYS A 530 28.69 -61.53 -2.52
CA LYS A 530 29.82 -62.27 -1.95
C LYS A 530 31.09 -61.98 -2.72
N SER A 531 32.14 -61.57 -2.02
CA SER A 531 33.49 -61.47 -2.61
C SER A 531 33.99 -62.85 -3.02
N THR A 532 34.54 -62.97 -4.22
CA THR A 532 35.09 -64.23 -4.74
C THR A 532 36.62 -64.28 -4.70
N SER A 533 37.28 -63.21 -4.24
CA SER A 533 38.74 -63.09 -4.22
C SER A 533 39.25 -62.43 -2.94
N SER A 534 40.57 -62.47 -2.71
CA SER A 534 41.24 -61.69 -1.66
C SER A 534 41.50 -60.23 -2.03
N ARG A 535 41.18 -59.82 -3.26
CA ARG A 535 41.36 -58.45 -3.75
C ARG A 535 40.30 -57.51 -3.17
N THR A 536 40.60 -56.21 -3.19
CA THR A 536 39.71 -55.17 -2.68
C THR A 536 38.33 -55.23 -3.32
N VAL A 537 37.29 -55.30 -2.49
CA VAL A 537 35.89 -55.18 -2.87
C VAL A 537 35.24 -54.16 -1.95
N ILE A 538 34.71 -53.08 -2.54
CA ILE A 538 34.06 -51.98 -1.82
C ILE A 538 32.68 -51.77 -2.43
N ILE A 539 31.65 -51.89 -1.58
CA ILE A 539 30.24 -51.69 -1.91
C ILE A 539 29.77 -50.39 -1.27
N ASP A 540 29.20 -49.51 -2.08
CA ASP A 540 28.70 -48.19 -1.67
C ASP A 540 27.17 -48.14 -1.61
N GLY A 541 26.50 -49.06 -2.30
CA GLY A 541 25.05 -49.15 -2.25
C GLY A 541 24.49 -50.19 -3.20
N VAL A 542 23.17 -50.34 -3.15
CA VAL A 542 22.42 -51.30 -3.97
C VAL A 542 21.20 -50.63 -4.57
N VAL A 543 20.92 -50.94 -5.82
CA VAL A 543 19.70 -50.53 -6.51
C VAL A 543 18.79 -51.74 -6.61
N VAL A 544 17.53 -51.57 -6.18
CA VAL A 544 16.47 -52.57 -6.33
C VAL A 544 15.27 -51.86 -6.98
N LEU A 545 14.96 -52.23 -8.21
CA LEU A 545 13.79 -51.73 -8.94
C LEU A 545 12.80 -52.87 -9.14
N ARG A 546 11.51 -52.56 -8.98
CA ARG A 546 10.41 -53.49 -9.21
C ARG A 546 9.96 -53.50 -10.65
#